data_AF-A0A3D0YKK6-F1
#
_entry.id   AF-A0A3D0YKK6-F1
#
_cell.length_a   1.000
_cell.length_b   1.000
_cell.length_c   1.000
_cell.angle_alpha   90.00
_cell.angle_beta   90.00
_cell.angle_gamma   90.00
#
_symmetry.space_group_name_H-M   'P 1'
#
loop_
_entity.id
_entity.type
_entity.pdbx_description
1 polymer ?
#
loop_
_entity_poly.entity_id
_entity_poly.type
_entity_poly.pdbx_seq_one_letter_code
_entity_poly.pdbx_strand_id
1 'polypeptide(L)'
;SAIIRRESYQKADSSENPHNLLQSGPMLVDGMKAVSGLSKTQRRRRSFLAWDGQHHWAIGITEPCSLDMLANALSTGSSLCNFKTFAALNLDGGRSSDLWVGSQVSQSGQDHHGYFNKSVRNYLVLTRRKNMP
;
A
#
# COMPACT_ATOMS: atom_id res chain seq x y z
N SER A 1 7.67 3.90 -13.22
CA SER A 1 7.15 4.10 -11.85
C SER A 1 6.41 2.84 -11.45
N ALA A 2 6.59 2.36 -10.21
CA ALA A 2 6.04 1.08 -9.79
C ALA A 2 4.58 1.15 -9.30
N ILE A 3 4.13 2.33 -8.90
CA ILE A 3 2.71 2.65 -8.66
C ILE A 3 2.35 3.77 -9.62
N ILE A 4 1.34 3.56 -10.47
CA ILE A 4 0.94 4.50 -11.52
C ILE A 4 -0.57 4.57 -11.62
N ARG A 5 -1.04 5.71 -12.15
CA ARG A 5 -2.44 5.85 -12.54
C ARG A 5 -2.73 5.05 -13.80
N ARG A 6 -3.98 4.63 -13.94
CA ARG A 6 -4.45 3.85 -15.10
C ARG A 6 -4.20 4.57 -16.42
N GLU A 7 -4.47 5.87 -16.47
CA GLU A 7 -4.27 6.72 -17.65
C GLU A 7 -2.80 6.84 -18.06
N SER A 8 -1.87 6.69 -17.10
CA SER A 8 -0.43 6.68 -17.35
C SER A 8 0.03 5.31 -17.82
N TYR A 9 -0.57 4.21 -17.36
CA TYR A 9 -0.23 2.86 -17.79
C TYR A 9 -0.49 2.62 -19.28
N GLN A 10 -1.62 3.12 -19.81
CA GLN A 10 -1.93 2.98 -21.24
C GLN A 10 -0.95 3.72 -22.17
N LYS A 11 -0.22 4.71 -21.62
CA LYS A 11 0.81 5.49 -22.31
C LYS A 11 2.21 5.04 -21.97
N ALA A 12 2.37 4.14 -20.98
CA ALA A 12 3.65 3.60 -20.61
C ALA A 12 4.12 2.68 -21.75
N ASP A 13 5.40 2.79 -22.07
CA ASP A 13 6.03 1.96 -23.09
C ASP A 13 5.84 0.48 -22.73
N SER A 14 5.30 -0.31 -23.66
CA SER A 14 4.98 -1.73 -23.48
C SER A 14 6.22 -2.63 -23.31
N SER A 15 7.40 -2.03 -23.28
CA SER A 15 8.71 -2.66 -23.10
C SER A 15 8.91 -3.20 -21.67
N GLU A 16 8.27 -2.62 -20.66
CA GLU A 16 8.17 -3.24 -19.33
C GLU A 16 6.93 -4.13 -19.28
N ASN A 17 7.12 -5.45 -19.41
CA ASN A 17 6.05 -6.43 -19.27
C ASN A 17 5.99 -6.92 -17.80
N PRO A 18 5.15 -6.31 -16.93
CA PRO A 18 5.12 -6.66 -15.52
C PRO A 18 4.60 -8.08 -15.33
N HIS A 19 5.39 -8.93 -14.66
CA HIS A 19 4.97 -10.29 -14.31
C HIS A 19 3.77 -10.33 -13.35
N ASN A 20 3.63 -9.30 -12.51
CA ASN A 20 2.55 -9.18 -11.53
C ASN A 20 1.93 -7.79 -11.60
N LEU A 21 0.61 -7.73 -11.64
CA LEU A 21 -0.16 -6.48 -11.65
C LEU A 21 -1.22 -6.52 -10.56
N LEU A 22 -1.31 -5.43 -9.80
CA LEU A 22 -2.34 -5.22 -8.79
C LEU A 22 -3.08 -3.92 -9.10
N GLN A 23 -4.39 -4.04 -9.36
CA GLN A 23 -5.27 -2.88 -9.46
C GLN A 23 -6.00 -2.69 -8.14
N SER A 24 -5.88 -1.50 -7.54
CA SER A 24 -6.62 -1.12 -6.34
C SER A 24 -6.88 0.39 -6.33
N GLY A 25 -7.43 0.91 -5.24
CA GLY A 25 -7.62 2.35 -5.11
C GLY A 25 -8.37 2.79 -3.86
N PRO A 26 -8.45 4.12 -3.66
CA PRO A 26 -7.84 5.17 -4.52
C PRO A 26 -6.32 5.29 -4.35
N MET A 27 -5.66 6.03 -5.25
CA MET A 27 -4.28 6.48 -5.05
C MET A 27 -4.25 7.49 -3.89
N LEU A 28 -3.27 7.37 -3.00
CA LEU A 28 -3.14 8.16 -1.78
C LEU A 28 -2.09 9.26 -1.93
N VAL A 29 -0.93 8.92 -2.49
CA VAL A 29 0.18 9.85 -2.72
C VAL A 29 0.65 9.70 -4.16
N ASP A 30 0.93 10.82 -4.82
CA ASP A 30 1.40 10.91 -6.19
C ASP A 30 2.47 12.01 -6.30
N GLY A 31 3.69 11.66 -6.69
CA GLY A 31 4.82 12.59 -6.76
C GLY A 31 5.09 13.28 -5.42
N MET A 32 5.09 12.50 -4.32
CA MET A 32 5.28 12.97 -2.93
C MET A 32 4.18 13.91 -2.40
N LYS A 33 3.06 14.05 -3.10
CA LYS A 33 1.93 14.89 -2.67
C LYS A 33 0.71 14.02 -2.38
N ALA A 34 -0.01 14.35 -1.30
CA ALA A 34 -1.31 13.74 -1.02
C ALA A 34 -2.27 14.03 -2.19
N VAL A 35 -3.00 13.01 -2.62
CA VAL A 35 -4.03 13.15 -3.66
C VAL A 35 -5.23 13.91 -3.09
N SER A 36 -5.71 14.92 -3.83
CA SER A 36 -6.86 15.72 -3.42
C SER A 36 -8.19 14.99 -3.65
N GLY A 37 -9.26 15.46 -2.99
CA GLY A 37 -10.62 14.92 -3.17
C GLY A 37 -10.89 13.58 -2.47
N LEU A 38 -9.94 13.08 -1.67
CA LEU A 38 -10.14 11.89 -0.85
C LEU A 38 -11.19 12.12 0.25
N SER A 39 -11.92 11.05 0.61
CA SER A 39 -12.94 11.14 1.66
C SER A 39 -12.32 11.55 3.00
N LYS A 40 -12.91 12.59 3.61
CA LYS A 40 -12.53 13.14 4.92
C LYS A 40 -13.32 12.55 6.08
N THR A 41 -14.48 11.95 5.81
CA THR A 41 -15.46 11.58 6.83
C THR A 41 -15.48 10.09 7.15
N GLN A 42 -15.23 9.23 6.17
CA GLN A 42 -15.38 7.79 6.35
C GLN A 42 -14.16 7.19 7.07
N ARG A 43 -14.28 6.99 8.38
CA ARG A 43 -13.25 6.34 9.20
C ARG A 43 -13.37 4.82 9.13
N ARG A 44 -12.34 4.18 8.59
CA ARG A 44 -12.18 2.72 8.51
C ARG A 44 -10.71 2.38 8.73
N ARG A 45 -10.42 1.17 9.21
CA ARG A 45 -9.05 0.62 9.08
C ARG A 45 -8.70 0.62 7.59
N ARG A 46 -7.47 1.00 7.27
CA ARG A 46 -6.97 1.05 5.90
C ARG A 46 -5.80 0.10 5.80
N SER A 47 -5.64 -0.50 4.63
CA SER A 47 -4.39 -1.14 4.24
C SER A 47 -3.83 -0.40 3.03
N PHE A 48 -2.51 -0.32 2.90
CA PHE A 48 -1.87 0.45 1.84
C PHE A 48 -0.56 -0.18 1.39
N LEU A 49 -0.15 0.21 0.20
CA LEU A 49 1.17 -0.01 -0.38
C LEU A 49 1.80 1.34 -0.69
N ALA A 50 3.07 1.54 -0.32
CA ALA A 50 3.83 2.74 -0.57
C ALA A 50 5.20 2.41 -1.18
N TRP A 51 5.68 3.31 -2.05
CA TRP A 51 6.94 3.20 -2.76
C TRP A 51 7.72 4.53 -2.64
N ASP A 52 9.04 4.43 -2.42
CA ASP A 52 9.91 5.60 -2.20
C ASP A 52 10.36 6.29 -3.50
N GLY A 53 9.95 5.77 -4.66
CA GLY A 53 10.40 6.28 -5.97
C GLY A 53 11.67 5.59 -6.46
N GLN A 54 12.25 4.69 -5.67
CA GLN A 54 13.48 3.97 -5.95
C GLN A 54 13.28 2.47 -5.71
N HIS A 55 13.86 1.91 -4.65
CA HIS A 55 13.94 0.47 -4.40
C HIS A 55 13.27 0.04 -3.09
N HIS A 56 12.74 0.98 -2.29
CA HIS A 56 12.09 0.64 -1.02
C HIS A 56 10.57 0.69 -1.13
N TRP A 57 9.96 -0.26 -0.44
CA TRP A 57 8.52 -0.43 -0.35
C TRP A 57 8.10 -0.48 1.11
N ALA A 58 6.89 0.00 1.39
CA ALA A 58 6.23 -0.17 2.67
C ALA A 58 4.82 -0.73 2.44
N ILE A 59 4.46 -1.71 3.27
CA ILE A 59 3.10 -2.26 3.36
C ILE A 59 2.65 -2.02 4.79
N GLY A 60 1.43 -1.55 4.96
CA GLY A 60 0.94 -1.28 6.31
C GLY A 60 -0.57 -1.29 6.41
N ILE A 61 -1.00 -1.35 7.65
CA ILE A 61 -2.39 -1.12 8.04
C ILE A 61 -2.46 0.06 9.01
N THR A 62 -3.66 0.61 9.19
CA THR A 62 -3.92 1.71 10.11
C THR A 62 -5.01 1.36 11.09
N GLU A 63 -5.02 2.04 12.24
CA GLU A 63 -6.25 2.23 12.99
C GLU A 63 -7.26 3.05 12.18
N PRO A 64 -8.56 3.07 12.55
CA PRO A 64 -9.59 3.74 11.77
C PRO A 64 -9.28 5.22 11.46
N CYS A 65 -9.08 5.52 10.17
CA CYS A 65 -8.83 6.86 9.65
C CYS A 65 -9.59 7.09 8.34
N SER A 66 -9.71 8.36 7.96
CA SER A 66 -10.19 8.73 6.62
C SER A 66 -9.08 8.53 5.58
N LEU A 67 -9.43 8.52 4.29
CA LEU A 67 -8.45 8.40 3.21
C LEU A 67 -7.57 9.66 3.13
N ASP A 68 -8.17 10.82 3.36
CA ASP A 68 -7.47 12.11 3.40
C ASP A 68 -6.43 12.15 4.53
N MET A 69 -6.79 11.68 5.73
CA MET A 69 -5.84 11.57 6.84
C MET A 69 -4.67 10.66 6.51
N LEU A 70 -4.94 9.49 5.91
CA LEU A 70 -3.89 8.54 5.53
C LEU A 70 -2.96 9.14 4.45
N ALA A 71 -3.53 9.74 3.40
CA ALA A 71 -2.75 10.38 2.35
C ALA A 71 -1.82 11.46 2.89
N ASN A 72 -2.33 12.34 3.75
CA ASN A 72 -1.53 13.39 4.40
C ASN A 72 -0.41 12.80 5.27
N ALA A 73 -0.73 11.78 6.08
CA ALA A 73 0.25 11.11 6.94
C ALA A 73 1.38 10.43 6.15
N LEU A 74 1.06 9.88 4.97
CA LEU A 74 2.04 9.23 4.09
C LEU A 74 2.87 10.23 3.30
N SER A 75 2.29 11.35 2.86
CA SER A 75 3.01 12.36 2.06
C SER A 75 4.05 13.13 2.85
N THR A 76 3.89 13.25 4.18
CA THR A 76 4.88 13.91 5.04
C THR A 76 6.07 13.01 5.40
N GLY A 77 5.91 11.69 5.30
CA GLY A 77 6.93 10.69 5.64
C GLY A 77 7.19 10.50 7.14
N SER A 78 6.73 11.42 7.99
CA SER A 78 6.91 11.36 9.46
C SER A 78 6.28 10.11 10.07
N SER A 79 5.16 9.65 9.51
CA SER A 79 4.35 8.55 10.05
C SER A 79 4.91 7.16 9.75
N LEU A 80 5.92 7.06 8.89
CA LEU A 80 6.54 5.81 8.45
C LEU A 80 8.05 5.80 8.71
N CYS A 81 8.47 6.25 9.90
CA CYS A 81 9.89 6.26 10.28
C CYS A 81 10.79 6.99 9.25
N ASN A 82 10.33 8.15 8.76
CA ASN A 82 10.99 8.96 7.72
C ASN A 82 11.04 8.30 6.32
N PHE A 83 10.24 7.27 6.06
CA PHE A 83 10.04 6.75 4.71
C PHE A 83 9.44 7.84 3.80
N LYS A 84 10.21 8.27 2.80
CA LYS A 84 9.79 9.30 1.85
C LYS A 84 8.89 8.70 0.78
N THR A 85 7.58 8.70 1.03
CA THR A 85 6.61 8.17 0.08
C THR A 85 6.57 8.99 -1.20
N PHE A 86 7.01 8.42 -2.33
CA PHE A 86 6.84 9.02 -3.65
C PHE A 86 5.45 8.74 -4.21
N ALA A 87 4.99 7.50 -4.08
CA ALA A 87 3.65 7.09 -4.48
C ALA A 87 3.06 6.10 -3.47
N ALA A 88 1.74 6.15 -3.28
CA ALA A 88 1.03 5.19 -2.44
C ALA A 88 -0.37 4.86 -2.97
N LEU A 89 -0.80 3.63 -2.73
CA LEU A 89 -2.06 3.06 -3.18
C LEU A 89 -2.83 2.51 -1.97
N ASN A 90 -4.10 2.91 -1.83
CA ASN A 90 -5.00 2.28 -0.87
C ASN A 90 -5.37 0.88 -1.39
N LEU A 91 -5.31 -0.10 -0.49
CA LEU A 91 -5.79 -1.45 -0.69
C LEU A 91 -7.17 -1.62 -0.01
N ASP A 92 -7.71 -2.83 0.00
CA ASP A 92 -9.05 -3.04 0.56
C ASP A 92 -9.11 -2.70 2.08
N GLY A 93 -10.25 -2.15 2.48
CA GLY A 93 -10.41 -1.47 3.77
C GLY A 93 -11.35 -2.16 4.75
N GLY A 94 -11.28 -1.76 6.02
CA GLY A 94 -12.19 -2.21 7.06
C GLY A 94 -11.90 -3.65 7.48
N ARG A 95 -12.88 -4.55 7.33
CA ARG A 95 -12.77 -5.95 7.78
C ARG A 95 -11.90 -6.83 6.88
N SER A 96 -11.43 -6.29 5.76
CA SER A 96 -10.45 -6.95 4.89
C SER A 96 -9.03 -6.43 5.12
N SER A 97 -8.84 -5.46 6.03
CA SER A 97 -7.52 -4.97 6.38
C SER A 97 -6.88 -5.90 7.40
N ASP A 98 -5.77 -6.51 6.99
CA ASP A 98 -5.01 -7.48 7.76
C ASP A 98 -3.53 -7.37 7.43
N LEU A 99 -2.68 -7.72 8.39
CA LEU A 99 -1.24 -7.80 8.17
C LEU A 99 -0.67 -8.95 8.99
N TRP A 100 -0.09 -9.89 8.28
CA TRP A 100 0.62 -11.03 8.84
C TRP A 100 2.13 -10.85 8.61
N VAL A 101 2.93 -10.92 9.67
CA VAL A 101 4.38 -10.84 9.59
C VAL A 101 5.00 -12.19 9.93
N GLY A 102 5.45 -12.88 8.89
CA GLY A 102 6.06 -14.20 9.02
C GLY A 102 7.35 -14.23 9.83
N SER A 103 7.75 -15.44 10.24
CA SER A 103 8.89 -15.68 11.13
C SER A 103 10.26 -15.24 10.58
N GLN A 104 10.33 -14.92 9.29
CA GLN A 104 11.57 -14.53 8.62
C GLN A 104 11.93 -13.04 8.77
N VAL A 105 11.06 -12.23 9.38
CA VAL A 105 11.29 -10.81 9.65
C VAL A 105 11.67 -10.65 11.13
N SER A 106 12.70 -9.84 11.43
CA SER A 106 13.05 -9.48 12.81
C SER A 106 11.88 -8.72 13.45
N GLN A 107 11.35 -9.21 14.58
CA GLN A 107 10.00 -8.91 15.14
C GLN A 107 8.86 -9.77 14.55
N SER A 108 9.18 -11.03 14.25
CA SER A 108 8.28 -12.08 13.78
C SER A 108 7.06 -12.37 14.65
N GLY A 109 6.01 -12.92 14.04
CA GLY A 109 4.87 -13.50 14.76
C GLY A 109 3.83 -12.47 15.19
N GLN A 110 3.83 -11.31 14.54
CA GLN A 110 2.83 -10.27 14.74
C GLN A 110 1.69 -10.49 13.75
N ASP A 111 0.54 -10.86 14.29
CA ASP A 111 -0.72 -10.95 13.56
C ASP A 111 -1.55 -9.73 13.91
N HIS A 112 -1.72 -8.83 12.94
CA HIS A 112 -2.61 -7.70 13.10
C HIS A 112 -4.01 -8.03 12.55
N HIS A 113 -4.59 -9.08 13.14
CA HIS A 113 -5.91 -9.58 12.79
C HIS A 113 -7.00 -8.81 13.56
N GLY A 114 -8.02 -8.32 12.86
CA GLY A 114 -9.23 -7.86 13.53
C GLY A 114 -10.11 -9.05 13.92
N TYR A 115 -10.71 -9.02 15.12
CA TYR A 115 -11.65 -10.06 15.61
C TYR A 115 -12.82 -10.36 14.65
N PHE A 116 -13.14 -9.43 13.75
CA PHE A 116 -14.25 -9.57 12.80
C PHE A 116 -13.78 -9.52 11.35
N ASN A 117 -12.54 -9.92 11.06
CA ASN A 117 -12.05 -9.93 9.70
C ASN A 117 -12.87 -10.88 8.81
N LYS A 118 -13.01 -10.52 7.54
CA LYS A 118 -13.75 -11.27 6.53
C LYS A 118 -12.79 -11.98 5.60
N SER A 119 -13.22 -13.12 5.06
CA SER A 119 -12.51 -13.76 3.94
C SER A 119 -12.35 -12.78 2.77
N VAL A 120 -11.14 -12.70 2.23
CA VAL A 120 -10.76 -11.85 1.10
C VAL A 120 -10.51 -12.68 -0.15
N ARG A 121 -10.70 -12.09 -1.33
CA ARG A 121 -10.53 -12.78 -2.63
C ARG A 121 -9.07 -12.91 -3.05
N ASN A 122 -8.21 -12.02 -2.58
CA ASN A 122 -6.81 -11.94 -2.92
C ASN A 122 -6.01 -11.33 -1.77
N TYR A 123 -4.70 -11.57 -1.77
CA TYR A 123 -3.75 -11.02 -0.81
C TYR A 123 -2.45 -10.65 -1.53
N LEU A 124 -1.71 -9.71 -0.95
CA LEU A 124 -0.36 -9.36 -1.39
C LEU A 124 0.63 -10.03 -0.44
N VAL A 125 1.63 -10.72 -1.00
CA VAL A 125 2.67 -11.38 -0.23
C VAL A 125 4.05 -10.88 -0.64
N LEU A 126 4.83 -10.45 0.35
CA LEU A 126 6.25 -10.21 0.16
C LEU A 126 6.99 -11.53 0.45
N THR A 127 7.70 -12.03 -0.54
CA THR A 127 8.51 -13.25 -0.40
C THR A 127 9.96 -12.96 -0.76
N ARG A 128 10.89 -13.76 -0.23
CA ARG A 128 12.26 -13.73 -0.73
C ARG A 128 12.22 -14.14 -2.20
N ARG A 129 12.88 -13.34 -3.05
CA ARG A 129 13.11 -13.72 -4.44
C ARG A 129 13.83 -15.07 -4.42
N LYS A 130 13.17 -16.11 -4.93
CA LYS A 130 13.89 -17.34 -5.26
C LYS A 130 14.82 -16.97 -6.40
N ASN A 131 16.11 -17.19 -6.23
CA ASN A 131 17.01 -17.20 -7.38
C ASN A 131 16.47 -18.30 -8.30
N MET A 132 15.95 -17.91 -9.46
CA MET A 132 15.69 -18.88 -10.50
C MET A 132 17.06 -19.42 -10.93
N PRO A 133 17.22 -20.75 -11.09
CA PRO A 133 18.45 -21.30 -11.66
C PRO A 133 18.74 -20.71 -13.04
#